data_AF-A0A8H7UXX4-F1
#
_entry.id   AF-A0A8H7UXX4-F1
#
_cell.length_a   1.000
_cell.length_b   1.000
_cell.length_c   1.000
_cell.angle_alpha   90.00
_cell.angle_beta   90.00
_cell.angle_gamma   90.00
#
_symmetry.space_group_name_H-M   'P 1'
#
loop_
_entity.id
_entity.type
_entity.pdbx_description
1 polymer ?
#
loop_
_entity_poly.entity_id
_entity_poly.type
_entity_poly.pdbx_seq_one_letter_code
_entity_poly.pdbx_strand_id
1 'polypeptide(L)'
;MPFINTQQKEEKYRFVDEILSAPDYYRVLGIKKDSTPEDVRRAYIKRSRVCHPDKFVPSYPRATESFQLLSIAYETLSNPSSKLMYDVSKHKGTASTSASFVNSDDDNPNDTLQRVLHQLFNEMLDGEFQTMRAFIHALNETNPGMHITEDAILQIELGFKKMRELFQSTHQYYKVVQFELMRLYELQHELRTLSYFSLWRRMQLSITICKVLLQLPIIINAESKQRQLLEDVKNTSQKIEQGGILNQNIESALKLAVGLLETGEKYTTAW
;
A
#
# COMPACT_ATOMS: atom_id res chain seq x y z
N MET A 1 38.76 -23.49 35.91
CA MET A 1 38.36 -22.14 35.45
C MET A 1 38.95 -21.93 34.07
N PRO A 2 38.23 -22.17 32.96
CA PRO A 2 38.86 -22.13 31.65
C PRO A 2 39.00 -20.67 31.20
N PHE A 3 40.25 -20.26 31.00
CA PHE A 3 40.64 -19.06 30.28
C PHE A 3 40.22 -19.19 28.81
N ILE A 4 39.02 -18.74 28.45
CA ILE A 4 38.60 -18.60 27.04
C ILE A 4 38.57 -17.11 26.68
N ASN A 5 39.75 -16.66 26.28
CA ASN A 5 40.01 -15.89 25.06
C ASN A 5 39.41 -14.48 24.93
N THR A 6 40.03 -13.52 25.62
CA THR A 6 39.85 -12.07 25.41
C THR A 6 40.03 -11.66 23.94
N GLN A 7 40.93 -12.32 23.19
CA GLN A 7 41.15 -12.00 21.77
C GLN A 7 39.97 -12.40 20.88
N GLN A 8 39.38 -13.58 21.08
CA GLN A 8 38.16 -13.97 20.35
C GLN A 8 36.95 -13.09 20.67
N LYS A 9 36.92 -12.51 21.87
CA LYS A 9 35.87 -11.55 22.25
C LYS A 9 36.05 -10.26 21.45
N GLU A 10 37.24 -9.67 21.45
CA GLU A 10 37.58 -8.46 20.70
C GLU A 10 37.37 -8.63 19.18
N GLU A 11 37.75 -9.77 18.60
CA GLU A 11 37.53 -10.08 17.18
C GLU A 11 36.05 -10.04 16.78
N LYS A 12 35.13 -10.52 17.65
CA LYS A 12 33.68 -10.50 17.36
C LYS A 12 33.11 -9.09 17.33
N TYR A 13 33.54 -8.20 18.24
CA TYR A 13 33.09 -6.80 18.24
C TYR A 13 33.65 -6.04 17.03
N ARG A 14 34.92 -6.27 16.67
CA ARG A 14 35.52 -5.69 15.47
C ARG A 14 34.82 -6.14 14.19
N PHE A 15 34.37 -7.38 14.13
CA PHE A 15 33.63 -7.90 12.99
C PHE A 15 32.27 -7.22 12.80
N VAL A 16 31.57 -6.91 13.90
CA VAL A 16 30.31 -6.14 13.86
C VAL A 16 30.56 -4.72 13.35
N ASP A 17 31.61 -4.06 13.85
CA ASP A 17 31.97 -2.71 13.40
C ASP A 17 32.45 -2.69 11.94
N GLU A 18 33.12 -3.75 11.47
CA GLU A 18 33.52 -3.90 10.05
C GLU A 18 32.30 -4.00 9.13
N ILE A 19 31.26 -4.73 9.54
CA ILE A 19 30.01 -4.84 8.77
C ILE A 19 29.31 -3.49 8.69
N LEU A 20 29.24 -2.75 9.79
CA LEU A 20 28.62 -1.43 9.84
C LEU A 20 29.38 -0.38 9.04
N SER A 21 30.72 -0.46 8.99
CA SER A 21 31.57 0.44 8.22
C SER A 21 31.74 0.03 6.75
N ALA A 22 31.10 -1.05 6.30
CA ALA A 22 31.27 -1.54 4.94
C ALA A 22 30.59 -0.61 3.92
N PRO A 23 31.30 -0.15 2.88
CA PRO A 23 30.75 0.82 1.91
C PRO A 23 29.73 0.20 0.93
N ASP A 24 29.68 -1.14 0.84
CA ASP A 24 28.94 -1.88 -0.19
C ASP A 24 28.30 -3.14 0.39
N TYR A 25 27.14 -3.54 -0.12
CA TYR A 25 26.45 -4.79 0.24
C TYR A 25 27.27 -6.05 -0.06
N TYR A 26 28.13 -6.00 -1.10
CA TYR A 26 29.09 -7.08 -1.36
C TYR A 26 30.11 -7.24 -0.23
N ARG A 27 30.57 -6.13 0.36
CA ARG A 27 31.51 -6.15 1.49
C ARG A 27 30.80 -6.48 2.81
N VAL A 28 29.54 -6.05 2.98
CA VAL A 28 28.64 -6.47 4.08
C VAL A 28 28.43 -7.99 4.09
N LEU A 29 28.30 -8.63 2.93
CA LEU A 29 28.21 -10.10 2.81
C LEU A 29 29.59 -10.79 2.70
N GLY A 30 30.65 -10.07 2.36
CA GLY A 30 32.00 -10.64 2.20
C GLY A 30 32.19 -11.43 0.92
N ILE A 31 31.48 -11.05 -0.13
CA ILE A 31 31.44 -11.74 -1.42
C ILE A 31 31.95 -10.81 -2.53
N LYS A 32 32.27 -11.38 -3.69
CA LYS A 32 32.65 -10.61 -4.88
C LYS A 32 31.39 -10.23 -5.65
N LYS A 33 31.49 -9.22 -6.53
CA LYS A 33 30.36 -8.78 -7.38
C LYS A 33 29.85 -9.91 -8.30
N ASP A 34 30.77 -10.77 -8.74
CA ASP A 34 30.48 -11.92 -9.63
C ASP A 34 29.93 -13.15 -8.89
N SER A 35 29.60 -13.02 -7.60
CA SER A 35 29.08 -14.14 -6.81
C SER A 35 27.67 -14.55 -7.24
N THR A 36 27.43 -15.88 -7.20
CA THR A 36 26.15 -16.50 -7.55
C THR A 36 25.12 -16.31 -6.42
N PRO A 37 23.80 -16.44 -6.69
CA PRO A 37 22.79 -16.35 -5.63
C PRO A 37 22.98 -17.40 -4.52
N GLU A 38 23.57 -18.55 -4.84
CA GLU A 38 23.93 -19.58 -3.85
C GLU A 38 25.08 -19.10 -2.95
N ASP A 39 26.07 -18.41 -3.50
CA ASP A 39 27.17 -17.80 -2.72
C ASP A 39 26.66 -16.71 -1.79
N VAL A 40 25.75 -15.87 -2.27
CA VAL A 40 25.06 -14.82 -1.49
C VAL A 40 24.35 -15.44 -0.28
N ARG A 41 23.60 -16.52 -0.50
CA ARG A 41 22.90 -17.25 0.58
C ARG A 41 23.86 -17.90 1.57
N ARG A 42 24.92 -18.56 1.09
CA ARG A 42 25.93 -19.19 1.96
C ARG A 42 26.65 -18.16 2.82
N ALA A 43 27.00 -17.02 2.24
CA ALA A 43 27.68 -15.94 2.93
C ALA A 43 26.80 -15.30 4.00
N TYR A 44 25.52 -15.06 3.71
CA TYR A 44 24.52 -14.58 4.66
C TYR A 44 24.44 -15.51 5.88
N ILE A 45 24.19 -16.82 5.67
CA ILE A 45 24.07 -17.79 6.76
C ILE A 45 25.34 -17.83 7.63
N LYS A 46 26.51 -17.77 7.00
CA LYS A 46 27.80 -17.80 7.72
C LYS A 46 27.97 -16.56 8.59
N ARG A 47 27.69 -15.36 8.07
CA ARG A 47 27.87 -14.08 8.79
C ARG A 47 26.79 -13.83 9.82
N SER A 48 25.54 -14.23 9.56
CA SER A 48 24.42 -14.10 10.51
C SER A 48 24.64 -14.91 11.78
N ARG A 49 25.28 -16.09 11.66
CA ARG A 49 25.66 -16.90 12.83
C ARG A 49 26.73 -16.24 13.69
N VAL A 50 27.54 -15.32 13.14
CA VAL A 50 28.60 -14.63 13.89
C VAL A 50 28.07 -13.35 14.54
N CYS A 51 27.17 -12.63 13.86
CA CYS A 51 26.63 -11.33 14.32
C CYS A 51 25.30 -11.42 15.07
N HIS A 52 24.80 -12.63 15.36
CA HIS A 52 23.52 -12.79 16.03
C HIS A 52 23.52 -12.12 17.42
N PRO A 53 22.53 -11.25 17.73
CA PRO A 53 22.52 -10.45 18.97
C PRO A 53 22.57 -11.28 20.26
N ASP A 54 22.00 -12.49 20.22
CA ASP A 54 22.03 -13.48 21.33
C ASP A 54 23.45 -13.92 21.74
N LYS A 55 24.45 -13.69 20.89
CA LYS A 55 25.85 -14.08 21.16
C LYS A 55 26.66 -13.00 21.86
N PHE A 56 26.08 -11.82 22.11
CA PHE A 56 26.75 -10.67 22.71
C PHE A 56 26.22 -10.41 24.12
N VAL A 57 27.05 -10.71 25.13
CA VAL A 57 26.77 -10.43 26.55
C VAL A 57 27.93 -9.59 27.12
N PRO A 58 27.67 -8.37 27.63
CA PRO A 58 26.39 -7.65 27.67
C PRO A 58 25.87 -7.25 26.28
N SER A 59 24.58 -6.91 26.19
CA SER A 59 23.89 -6.58 24.94
C SER A 59 24.61 -5.45 24.19
N TYR A 60 24.85 -5.66 22.89
CA TYR A 60 25.55 -4.72 22.01
C TYR A 60 24.57 -4.22 20.94
N PRO A 61 24.09 -2.96 21.01
CA PRO A 61 23.11 -2.42 20.04
C PRO A 61 23.57 -2.52 18.58
N ARG A 62 24.85 -2.28 18.35
CA ARG A 62 25.50 -2.40 17.04
C ARG A 62 25.45 -3.82 16.46
N ALA A 63 25.35 -4.87 17.28
CA ALA A 63 25.14 -6.23 16.78
C ALA A 63 23.78 -6.34 16.07
N THR A 64 22.73 -5.75 16.65
CA THR A 64 21.39 -5.68 16.04
C THR A 64 21.43 -4.90 14.73
N GLU A 65 22.08 -3.74 14.71
CA GLU A 65 22.24 -2.91 13.50
C GLU A 65 23.01 -3.68 12.40
N SER A 66 24.11 -4.35 12.75
CA SER A 66 24.89 -5.12 11.78
C SER A 66 24.12 -6.32 11.22
N PHE A 67 23.27 -6.94 12.04
CA PHE A 67 22.44 -8.06 11.64
C PHE A 67 21.33 -7.58 10.67
N GLN A 68 20.71 -6.43 10.96
CA GLN A 68 19.75 -5.79 10.06
C GLN A 68 20.41 -5.44 8.71
N LEU A 69 21.59 -4.81 8.74
CA LEU A 69 22.35 -4.46 7.53
C LEU A 69 22.70 -5.71 6.70
N LEU A 70 23.06 -6.81 7.36
CA LEU A 70 23.36 -8.09 6.73
C LEU A 70 22.12 -8.72 6.06
N SER A 71 20.95 -8.62 6.69
CA SER A 71 19.68 -9.04 6.11
C SER A 71 19.30 -8.21 4.88
N ILE A 72 19.48 -6.89 4.94
CA ILE A 72 19.21 -5.96 3.82
C ILE A 72 20.14 -6.29 2.63
N ALA A 73 21.42 -6.51 2.89
CA ALA A 73 22.37 -6.88 1.84
C ALA A 73 22.01 -8.21 1.18
N TYR A 74 21.54 -9.19 1.96
CA TYR A 74 21.08 -10.46 1.43
C TYR A 74 19.82 -10.30 0.57
N GLU A 75 18.80 -9.61 1.06
CA GLU A 75 17.55 -9.39 0.32
C GLU A 75 17.82 -8.70 -1.03
N THR A 76 18.63 -7.63 -0.99
CA THR A 76 19.00 -6.86 -2.19
C THR A 76 19.80 -7.69 -3.20
N LEU A 77 20.79 -8.46 -2.74
CA LEU A 77 21.70 -9.19 -3.64
C LEU A 77 21.22 -10.60 -4.01
N SER A 78 20.19 -11.13 -3.34
CA SER A 78 19.65 -12.47 -3.59
C SER A 78 18.79 -12.52 -4.87
N ASN A 79 18.07 -11.45 -5.19
CA ASN A 79 17.24 -11.36 -6.39
C ASN A 79 18.02 -10.65 -7.52
N PRO A 80 18.10 -11.23 -8.73
CA PRO A 80 18.84 -10.63 -9.85
C PRO A 80 18.32 -9.24 -10.24
N SER A 81 17.01 -9.00 -10.16
CA SER A 81 16.42 -7.70 -10.46
C SER A 81 16.82 -6.63 -9.43
N SER A 82 16.77 -6.97 -8.14
CA SER A 82 17.15 -6.07 -7.05
C SER A 82 18.66 -5.80 -7.01
N LYS A 83 19.49 -6.81 -7.32
CA LYS A 83 20.94 -6.67 -7.49
C LYS A 83 21.28 -5.68 -8.60
N LEU A 84 20.60 -5.78 -9.75
CA LEU A 84 20.80 -4.88 -10.88
C LEU A 84 20.47 -3.42 -10.50
N MET A 85 19.35 -3.20 -9.80
CA MET A 85 18.98 -1.86 -9.33
C MET A 85 20.00 -1.25 -8.37
N TYR A 86 20.54 -2.07 -7.46
CA TYR A 86 21.59 -1.66 -6.54
C TYR A 86 22.89 -1.25 -7.25
N ASP A 87 23.33 -2.06 -8.22
CA ASP A 87 24.53 -1.77 -9.00
C ASP A 87 24.40 -0.50 -9.84
N VAL A 88 23.22 -0.28 -10.45
CA VAL A 88 22.93 0.92 -11.26
C VAL A 88 22.86 2.18 -10.40
N SER A 89 22.21 2.13 -9.24
CA SER A 89 22.11 3.26 -8.31
C SER A 89 23.49 3.74 -7.86
N LYS A 90 24.40 2.81 -7.54
CA LYS A 90 25.75 3.12 -7.07
C LYS A 90 26.64 3.78 -8.13
N HIS A 91 26.43 3.43 -9.41
CA HIS A 91 27.19 4.01 -10.51
C HIS A 91 26.76 5.44 -10.88
N LYS A 92 25.57 5.88 -10.46
CA LYS A 92 25.02 7.21 -10.80
C LYS A 92 25.40 8.33 -9.81
N GLY A 93 26.17 8.03 -8.75
CA GLY A 93 26.61 8.99 -7.74
C GLY A 93 27.72 9.99 -8.16
N THR A 94 27.99 10.19 -9.45
CA THR A 94 29.01 11.16 -9.93
C THR A 94 28.56 12.06 -11.10
N ALA A 95 27.27 12.10 -11.43
CA ALA A 95 26.74 13.03 -12.42
C ALA A 95 25.49 13.73 -11.91
N SER A 96 25.68 14.97 -11.46
CA SER A 96 24.66 15.90 -10.97
C SER A 96 23.58 16.20 -12.00
N THR A 97 22.30 16.02 -11.62
CA THR A 97 21.21 16.87 -12.12
C THR A 97 20.24 17.14 -10.97
N SER A 98 20.01 18.43 -10.75
CA SER A 98 19.22 19.07 -9.71
C SER A 98 17.75 18.63 -9.65
N ALA A 99 17.33 18.06 -8.53
CA ALA A 99 15.97 18.19 -8.02
C ALA A 99 16.09 18.40 -6.50
N SER A 100 15.76 19.60 -6.05
CA SER A 100 15.86 20.04 -4.66
C SER A 100 15.03 19.13 -3.74
N PHE A 101 15.68 18.37 -2.86
CA PHE A 101 15.04 17.70 -1.74
C PHE A 101 15.89 17.90 -0.48
N VAL A 102 15.18 18.19 0.61
CA VAL A 102 15.66 18.59 1.92
C VAL A 102 16.73 17.64 2.47
N ASN A 103 17.85 18.22 2.90
CA ASN A 103 18.92 17.52 3.61
C ASN A 103 18.39 16.89 4.91
N SER A 104 18.56 15.59 5.05
CA SER A 104 18.52 14.88 6.33
C SER A 104 19.62 13.82 6.26
N ASP A 105 20.64 13.99 7.09
CA ASP A 105 21.97 13.36 7.05
C ASP A 105 22.01 11.85 7.42
N ASP A 106 21.11 11.03 6.90
CA ASP A 106 21.13 9.57 7.14
C ASP A 106 20.64 8.80 5.90
N ASP A 107 21.46 8.79 4.84
CA ASP A 107 21.03 8.30 3.53
C ASP A 107 21.39 6.81 3.33
N ASN A 108 20.50 5.96 3.82
CA ASN A 108 20.39 4.58 3.37
C ASN A 108 19.88 4.58 1.91
N PRO A 109 20.56 3.96 0.93
CA PRO A 109 20.11 3.94 -0.47
C PRO A 109 18.75 3.27 -0.66
N ASN A 110 18.31 2.43 0.29
CA ASN A 110 16.94 1.90 0.30
C ASN A 110 15.91 2.99 0.58
N ASP A 111 16.24 3.98 1.40
CA ASP A 111 15.36 5.10 1.73
C ASP A 111 15.20 6.01 0.51
N THR A 112 16.24 6.18 -0.31
CA THR A 112 16.16 6.91 -1.58
C THR A 112 15.24 6.23 -2.58
N LEU A 113 15.37 4.91 -2.78
CA LEU A 113 14.49 4.15 -3.66
C LEU A 113 13.05 4.12 -3.14
N GLN A 114 12.88 3.93 -1.84
CA GLN A 114 11.58 3.95 -1.18
C GLN A 114 10.91 5.33 -1.33
N ARG A 115 11.66 6.43 -1.23
CA ARG A 115 11.16 7.79 -1.49
C ARG A 115 10.70 7.97 -2.94
N VAL A 116 11.47 7.48 -3.91
CA VAL A 116 11.09 7.54 -5.34
C VAL A 116 9.85 6.70 -5.63
N LEU A 117 9.78 5.47 -5.09
CA LEU A 117 8.60 4.62 -5.26
C LEU A 117 7.36 5.21 -4.57
N HIS A 118 7.54 5.80 -3.39
CA HIS A 118 6.47 6.49 -2.67
C HIS A 118 5.98 7.71 -3.45
N GLN A 119 6.88 8.47 -4.07
CA GLN A 119 6.53 9.58 -4.95
C GLN A 119 5.76 9.10 -6.19
N LEU A 120 6.23 8.04 -6.85
CA LEU A 120 5.52 7.44 -7.99
C LEU A 120 4.12 6.96 -7.62
N PHE A 121 3.97 6.35 -6.44
CA PHE A 121 2.69 5.89 -5.93
C PHE A 121 1.73 7.05 -5.63
N ASN A 122 2.21 8.11 -4.98
CA ASN A 122 1.39 9.29 -4.68
C ASN A 122 0.96 10.01 -5.96
N GLU A 123 1.88 10.21 -6.90
CA GLU A 123 1.58 10.83 -8.19
C GLU A 123 0.55 10.02 -8.98
N MET A 124 0.68 8.68 -8.97
CA MET A 124 -0.31 7.76 -9.54
C MET A 124 -1.70 7.92 -8.90
N LEU A 125 -1.77 8.09 -7.58
CA LEU A 125 -3.03 8.34 -6.87
C LEU A 125 -3.60 9.73 -7.15
N ASP A 126 -2.75 10.73 -7.34
CA ASP A 126 -3.16 12.09 -7.68
C ASP A 126 -3.60 12.21 -9.15
N GLY A 127 -3.15 11.29 -10.00
CA GLY A 127 -3.48 11.23 -11.43
C GLY A 127 -2.50 12.00 -12.31
N GLU A 128 -1.36 12.36 -11.75
CA GLU A 128 -0.21 12.89 -12.47
C GLU A 128 0.68 11.70 -12.89
N PHE A 129 1.24 11.75 -14.10
CA PHE A 129 2.05 10.63 -14.65
C PHE A 129 3.38 11.12 -15.22
N GLN A 130 3.81 12.33 -14.87
CA GLN A 130 5.00 12.97 -15.40
C GLN A 130 6.26 12.27 -14.91
N THR A 131 6.39 12.01 -13.60
CA THR A 131 7.56 11.32 -13.05
C THR A 131 7.59 9.86 -13.47
N MET A 132 6.42 9.24 -13.59
CA MET A 132 6.31 7.88 -14.12
C MET A 132 6.81 7.78 -15.56
N ARG A 133 6.40 8.71 -16.42
CA ARG A 133 6.86 8.79 -17.82
C ARG A 133 8.36 9.05 -17.88
N ALA A 134 8.87 10.00 -17.10
CA ALA A 134 10.30 10.29 -17.01
C ALA A 134 11.11 9.08 -16.52
N PHE A 135 10.60 8.34 -15.55
CA PHE A 135 11.20 7.12 -15.03
C PHE A 135 11.25 6.01 -16.10
N ILE A 136 10.16 5.78 -16.82
CA ILE A 136 10.10 4.78 -17.90
C ILE A 136 11.06 5.16 -19.05
N HIS A 137 11.14 6.43 -19.42
CA HIS A 137 12.12 6.90 -20.41
C HIS A 137 13.56 6.68 -19.92
N ALA A 138 13.85 7.01 -18.66
CA ALA A 138 15.16 6.73 -18.08
C ALA A 138 15.49 5.23 -18.08
N LEU A 139 14.52 4.35 -17.78
CA LEU A 139 14.71 2.89 -17.85
C LEU A 139 14.99 2.41 -19.28
N ASN A 140 14.28 2.95 -20.26
CA ASN A 140 14.45 2.65 -21.69
C ASN A 140 15.83 3.09 -22.20
N GLU A 141 16.31 4.27 -21.77
CA GLU A 141 17.66 4.77 -22.10
C GLU A 141 18.77 3.95 -21.44
N THR A 142 18.54 3.45 -20.22
CA THR A 142 19.56 2.67 -19.48
C THR A 142 19.64 1.21 -19.94
N ASN A 143 18.61 0.71 -20.64
CA ASN A 143 18.53 -0.66 -21.14
C ASN A 143 18.19 -0.69 -22.64
N PRO A 144 19.18 -0.62 -23.54
CA PRO A 144 18.96 -0.57 -24.99
C PRO A 144 18.32 -1.84 -25.60
N GLY A 145 18.16 -2.92 -24.82
CA GLY A 145 17.41 -4.12 -25.23
C GLY A 145 15.93 -4.12 -24.82
N MET A 146 15.50 -3.15 -24.01
CA MET A 146 14.12 -3.02 -23.56
C MET A 146 13.42 -2.02 -24.47
N HIS A 147 12.89 -2.46 -25.61
CA HIS A 147 12.14 -1.58 -26.53
C HIS A 147 10.75 -1.27 -25.97
N ILE A 148 10.66 -0.40 -24.96
CA ILE A 148 9.36 0.10 -24.50
C ILE A 148 8.85 1.09 -25.55
N THR A 149 7.99 0.61 -26.44
CA THR A 149 7.29 1.45 -27.41
C THR A 149 6.40 2.48 -26.70
N GLU A 150 6.24 3.66 -27.28
CA GLU A 150 5.36 4.72 -26.74
C GLU A 150 3.93 4.22 -26.47
N ASP A 151 3.42 3.31 -27.32
CA ASP A 151 2.14 2.63 -27.12
C ASP A 151 2.07 1.83 -25.81
N ALA A 152 3.17 1.18 -25.40
CA ALA A 152 3.22 0.45 -24.15
C ALA A 152 3.17 1.40 -22.95
N ILE A 153 3.82 2.57 -23.04
CA ILE A 153 3.76 3.61 -22.01
C ILE A 153 2.32 4.12 -21.87
N LEU A 154 1.63 4.38 -22.99
CA LEU A 154 0.24 4.83 -23.00
C LEU A 154 -0.71 3.78 -22.41
N GLN A 155 -0.50 2.48 -22.71
CA GLN A 155 -1.30 1.40 -22.12
C GLN A 155 -1.08 1.26 -20.62
N ILE A 156 0.16 1.41 -20.17
CA ILE A 156 0.52 1.40 -18.76
C ILE A 156 -0.16 2.59 -18.05
N GLU A 157 -0.07 3.80 -18.61
CA GLU A 157 -0.73 5.00 -18.08
C GLU A 157 -2.25 4.81 -17.98
N LEU A 158 -2.87 4.25 -19.03
CA LEU A 158 -4.30 3.93 -19.05
C LEU A 158 -4.67 2.89 -17.98
N GLY A 159 -3.82 1.88 -17.77
CA GLY A 159 -3.97 0.90 -16.69
C GLY A 159 -3.95 1.54 -15.31
N PHE A 160 -3.00 2.45 -15.06
CA PHE A 160 -2.93 3.18 -13.79
C PHE A 160 -4.10 4.14 -13.58
N LYS A 161 -4.56 4.83 -14.63
CA LYS A 161 -5.78 5.66 -14.55
C LYS A 161 -7.00 4.83 -14.13
N LYS A 162 -7.20 3.67 -14.75
CA LYS A 162 -8.28 2.74 -14.35
C LYS A 162 -8.12 2.27 -12.91
N MET A 163 -6.90 1.94 -12.49
CA MET A 163 -6.63 1.53 -11.10
C MET A 163 -6.96 2.64 -10.10
N ARG A 164 -6.56 3.89 -10.40
CA ARG A 164 -6.90 5.06 -9.60
C ARG A 164 -8.41 5.28 -9.51
N GLU A 165 -9.13 5.16 -10.61
CA GLU A 165 -10.59 5.28 -10.65
C GLU A 165 -11.28 4.23 -9.76
N LEU A 166 -10.77 2.99 -9.76
CA LEU A 166 -11.23 1.95 -8.84
C LEU A 166 -10.98 2.34 -7.38
N PHE A 167 -9.77 2.77 -7.03
CA PHE A 167 -9.45 3.20 -5.66
C PHE A 167 -10.33 4.36 -5.20
N GLN A 168 -10.53 5.37 -6.04
CA GLN A 168 -11.41 6.50 -5.73
C GLN A 168 -12.86 6.07 -5.53
N SER A 169 -13.35 5.14 -6.36
CA SER A 169 -14.71 4.61 -6.24
C SER A 169 -14.88 3.81 -4.96
N THR A 170 -13.94 2.91 -4.65
CA THR A 170 -13.94 2.14 -3.42
C THR A 170 -13.92 3.03 -2.18
N HIS A 171 -13.09 4.08 -2.19
CA HIS A 171 -13.03 5.05 -1.08
C HIS A 171 -14.35 5.80 -0.89
N GLN A 172 -15.02 6.19 -1.97
CA GLN A 172 -16.33 6.84 -1.89
C GLN A 172 -17.37 5.89 -1.30
N TYR A 173 -17.47 4.66 -1.80
CA TYR A 173 -18.40 3.66 -1.27
C TYR A 173 -18.12 3.35 0.20
N TYR A 174 -16.84 3.24 0.59
CA TYR A 174 -16.45 3.06 1.98
C TYR A 174 -16.96 4.19 2.87
N LYS A 175 -16.81 5.45 2.46
CA LYS A 175 -17.31 6.61 3.22
C LYS A 175 -18.82 6.57 3.41
N VAL A 176 -19.57 6.25 2.35
CA VAL A 176 -21.04 6.13 2.40
C VAL A 176 -21.45 5.02 3.37
N VAL A 177 -20.84 3.84 3.24
CA VAL A 177 -21.10 2.71 4.13
C VAL A 177 -20.76 3.06 5.58
N GLN A 178 -19.59 3.65 5.82
CA GLN A 178 -19.14 4.03 7.16
C GLN A 178 -20.12 5.01 7.83
N PHE A 179 -20.61 6.00 7.09
CA PHE A 179 -21.58 6.96 7.59
C PHE A 179 -22.90 6.29 8.00
N GLU A 180 -23.48 5.45 7.13
CA GLU A 180 -24.73 4.74 7.46
C GLU A 180 -24.53 3.70 8.56
N LEU A 181 -23.35 3.09 8.68
CA LEU A 181 -23.02 2.17 9.78
C LEU A 181 -22.97 2.92 11.12
N MET A 182 -22.37 4.11 11.15
CA MET A 182 -22.33 4.97 12.33
C MET A 182 -23.74 5.39 12.74
N ARG A 183 -24.56 5.81 11.77
CA ARG A 183 -25.98 6.13 12.01
C ARG A 183 -26.77 4.92 12.54
N LEU A 184 -26.54 3.74 11.99
CA LEU A 184 -27.17 2.50 12.46
C LEU A 184 -26.76 2.18 13.90
N TYR A 185 -25.48 2.37 14.23
CA TYR A 185 -24.97 2.19 15.59
C TYR A 185 -25.64 3.15 16.58
N GLU A 186 -25.78 4.43 16.23
CA GLU A 186 -26.46 5.43 17.06
C GLU A 186 -27.93 5.07 17.31
N LEU A 187 -28.67 4.70 16.26
CA LEU A 187 -30.07 4.28 16.37
C LEU A 187 -30.24 3.03 17.24
N GLN A 188 -29.34 2.05 17.11
CA GLN A 188 -29.32 0.86 17.97
C GLN A 188 -28.99 1.21 19.42
N HIS A 189 -28.09 2.16 19.65
CA HIS A 189 -27.75 2.64 20.98
C HIS A 189 -28.95 3.36 21.64
N GLU A 190 -29.64 4.22 20.90
CA GLU A 190 -30.87 4.88 21.37
C GLU A 190 -31.94 3.83 21.71
N LEU A 191 -32.12 2.81 20.86
CA LEU A 191 -33.07 1.73 21.13
C LEU A 191 -32.75 0.95 22.41
N ARG A 192 -31.47 0.75 22.71
CA ARG A 192 -31.00 0.02 23.91
C ARG A 192 -31.16 0.82 25.20
N THR A 193 -31.00 2.14 25.12
CA THR A 193 -31.09 3.04 26.28
C THR A 193 -32.53 3.40 26.64
N LEU A 194 -33.47 3.22 25.72
CA LEU A 194 -34.90 3.43 25.98
C LEU A 194 -35.49 2.44 26.98
N SER A 195 -36.38 2.95 27.83
CA SER A 195 -37.19 2.14 28.75
C SER A 195 -37.98 1.05 28.02
N TYR A 196 -38.20 -0.09 28.66
CA TYR A 196 -38.98 -1.20 28.11
C TYR A 196 -40.41 -0.77 27.73
N PHE A 197 -41.00 0.13 28.52
CA PHE A 197 -42.38 0.57 28.37
C PHE A 197 -42.60 1.59 27.25
N SER A 198 -41.54 2.14 26.64
CA SER A 198 -41.66 3.07 25.51
C SER A 198 -41.82 2.31 24.18
N LEU A 199 -42.90 1.53 24.07
CA LEU A 199 -43.19 0.66 22.91
C LEU A 199 -43.23 1.45 21.60
N TRP A 200 -43.83 2.65 21.62
CA TRP A 200 -43.98 3.50 20.44
C TRP A 200 -42.64 3.99 19.89
N ARG A 201 -41.81 4.58 20.76
CA ARG A 201 -40.43 5.00 20.44
C ARG A 201 -39.57 3.84 19.92
N ARG A 202 -39.72 2.65 20.53
CA ARG A 202 -39.02 1.44 20.09
C ARG A 202 -39.45 0.98 18.72
N MET A 203 -40.76 1.02 18.41
CA MET A 203 -41.26 0.70 17.07
C MET A 203 -40.76 1.69 16.04
N GLN A 204 -40.81 2.99 16.33
CA GLN A 204 -40.32 4.03 15.43
C GLN A 204 -38.83 3.82 15.09
N LEU A 205 -37.96 3.68 16.10
CA LEU A 205 -36.55 3.41 15.88
C LEU A 205 -36.29 2.11 15.12
N SER A 206 -37.10 1.06 15.36
CA SER A 206 -36.98 -0.21 14.63
C SER A 206 -37.33 -0.04 13.14
N ILE A 207 -38.37 0.73 12.82
CA ILE A 207 -38.74 1.09 11.45
C ILE A 207 -37.61 1.90 10.80
N THR A 208 -37.07 2.90 11.50
CA THR A 208 -35.95 3.72 11.00
C THR A 208 -34.69 2.90 10.76
N ILE A 209 -34.35 1.96 11.65
CA ILE A 209 -33.22 1.02 11.49
C ILE A 209 -33.41 0.16 10.23
N CYS A 210 -34.59 -0.44 10.05
CA CYS A 210 -34.91 -1.22 8.85
C CYS A 210 -34.82 -0.38 7.58
N LYS A 211 -35.27 0.88 7.64
CA LYS A 211 -35.18 1.82 6.51
C LYS A 211 -33.73 2.08 6.12
N VAL A 212 -32.86 2.43 7.07
CA VAL A 212 -31.43 2.68 6.81
C VAL A 212 -30.76 1.45 6.19
N LEU A 213 -31.03 0.26 6.73
CA LEU A 213 -30.50 -1.00 6.21
C LEU A 213 -30.91 -1.28 4.75
N LEU A 214 -32.18 -1.04 4.41
CA LEU A 214 -32.68 -1.25 3.04
C LEU A 214 -32.26 -0.13 2.08
N GLN A 215 -31.96 1.06 2.59
CA GLN A 215 -31.57 2.23 1.79
C GLN A 215 -30.09 2.19 1.39
N LEU A 216 -29.22 1.62 2.22
CA LEU A 216 -27.78 1.49 1.97
C LEU A 216 -27.45 0.85 0.59
N PRO A 217 -27.99 -0.32 0.20
CA PRO A 217 -27.72 -0.90 -1.12
C PRO A 217 -28.26 -0.05 -2.27
N ILE A 218 -29.36 0.69 -2.07
CA ILE A 218 -29.92 1.60 -3.08
C ILE A 218 -28.98 2.78 -3.34
N ILE A 219 -28.42 3.37 -2.27
CA ILE A 219 -27.49 4.51 -2.38
C ILE A 219 -26.22 4.08 -3.13
N ILE A 220 -25.62 2.95 -2.74
CA ILE A 220 -24.43 2.40 -3.40
C ILE A 220 -24.71 2.14 -4.89
N ASN A 221 -25.86 1.55 -5.20
CA ASN A 221 -26.27 1.28 -6.56
C ASN A 221 -26.47 2.55 -7.40
N ALA A 222 -27.09 3.59 -6.81
CA ALA A 222 -27.31 4.87 -7.46
C ALA A 222 -25.98 5.59 -7.76
N GLU A 223 -25.06 5.63 -6.80
CA GLU A 223 -23.72 6.20 -7.00
C GLU A 223 -22.93 5.44 -8.07
N SER A 224 -23.02 4.10 -8.08
CA SER A 224 -22.39 3.27 -9.10
C SER A 224 -22.93 3.54 -10.50
N LYS A 225 -24.25 3.68 -10.64
CA LYS A 225 -24.89 3.94 -11.94
C LYS A 225 -24.55 5.34 -12.47
N GLN A 226 -24.51 6.34 -11.59
CA GLN A 226 -24.14 7.70 -11.97
C GLN A 226 -22.69 7.79 -12.48
N ARG A 227 -21.77 7.03 -11.88
CA ARG A 227 -20.38 6.93 -12.33
C ARG A 227 -20.24 6.27 -13.71
N GLN A 228 -20.91 5.13 -13.93
CA GLN A 228 -20.94 4.46 -15.24
C GLN A 228 -21.41 5.41 -16.36
N LEU A 229 -22.46 6.18 -16.11
CA LEU A 229 -22.96 7.16 -17.08
C LEU A 229 -21.93 8.25 -17.41
N LEU A 230 -21.13 8.69 -16.44
CA LEU A 230 -20.07 9.68 -16.68
C LEU A 230 -18.89 9.09 -17.49
N GLU A 231 -18.61 7.81 -17.33
CA GLU A 231 -17.59 7.07 -18.10
C GLU A 231 -18.06 6.83 -19.55
N ASP A 232 -19.32 6.46 -19.74
CA ASP A 232 -19.93 6.25 -21.06
C ASP A 232 -20.00 7.55 -21.89
N VAL A 233 -20.25 8.70 -21.26
CA VAL A 233 -20.24 10.00 -21.94
C VAL A 233 -18.81 10.39 -22.41
N LYS A 234 -17.77 9.97 -21.69
CA LYS A 234 -16.37 10.20 -22.08
C LYS A 234 -15.91 9.26 -23.18
N ASN A 235 -16.40 8.01 -23.20
CA ASN A 235 -16.07 7.01 -24.21
C ASN A 235 -17.17 6.92 -25.26
N THR A 236 -17.15 7.80 -26.27
CA THR A 236 -18.06 7.71 -27.43
C THR A 236 -17.68 6.50 -28.30
N SER A 237 -18.13 5.30 -27.89
CA SER A 237 -18.39 4.10 -28.70
C SER A 237 -18.19 2.85 -27.84
N GLN A 238 -19.18 2.53 -27.00
CA GLN A 238 -19.65 1.16 -26.76
C GLN A 238 -20.89 1.23 -25.87
N LYS A 239 -22.06 0.94 -26.45
CA LYS A 239 -23.29 0.68 -25.68
C LYS A 239 -23.06 -0.61 -24.90
N ILE A 240 -22.74 -0.50 -23.61
CA ILE A 240 -22.89 -1.62 -22.69
C ILE A 240 -24.24 -1.44 -22.01
N GLU A 241 -25.17 -2.33 -22.34
CA GLU A 241 -26.45 -2.40 -21.66
C GLU A 241 -26.27 -2.75 -20.18
N GLN A 242 -26.82 -1.87 -19.33
CA GLN A 242 -27.24 -2.08 -17.93
C GLN A 242 -26.09 -2.34 -16.94
N GLY A 243 -25.91 -1.50 -15.94
CA GLY A 243 -26.88 -1.19 -14.91
C GLY A 243 -26.11 -1.24 -13.59
N GLY A 244 -26.52 -0.47 -12.59
CA GLY A 244 -25.80 -0.46 -11.32
C GLY A 244 -25.67 -1.87 -10.71
N ILE A 245 -24.93 -1.97 -9.61
CA ILE A 245 -24.63 -3.22 -8.88
C ILE A 245 -25.89 -4.09 -8.60
N LEU A 246 -27.09 -3.49 -8.54
CA LEU A 246 -28.35 -4.19 -8.33
C LEU A 246 -29.13 -4.42 -9.63
N ASN A 247 -29.76 -5.60 -9.71
CA ASN A 247 -30.78 -5.88 -10.71
C ASN A 247 -31.98 -4.91 -10.53
N GLN A 248 -32.54 -4.41 -11.65
CA GLN A 248 -33.68 -3.48 -11.67
C GLN A 248 -34.89 -3.96 -10.86
N ASN A 249 -35.15 -5.28 -10.86
CA ASN A 249 -36.25 -5.86 -10.09
C ASN A 249 -36.00 -5.75 -8.57
N ILE A 250 -34.76 -5.98 -8.15
CA ILE A 250 -34.33 -5.88 -6.74
C ILE A 250 -34.35 -4.43 -6.31
N GLU A 251 -33.84 -3.51 -7.13
CA GLU A 251 -33.87 -2.07 -6.88
C GLU A 251 -35.31 -1.57 -6.71
N SER A 252 -36.23 -2.00 -7.57
CA SER A 252 -37.64 -1.62 -7.51
C SER A 252 -38.31 -2.17 -6.24
N ALA A 253 -38.05 -3.42 -5.88
CA ALA A 253 -38.55 -4.03 -4.65
C ALA A 253 -38.04 -3.30 -3.39
N LEU A 254 -36.75 -2.94 -3.36
CA LEU A 254 -36.16 -2.18 -2.25
C LEU A 254 -36.76 -0.78 -2.13
N LYS A 255 -36.97 -0.07 -3.25
CA LYS A 255 -37.63 1.24 -3.25
C LYS A 255 -39.07 1.17 -2.74
N LEU A 256 -39.83 0.14 -3.13
CA LEU A 256 -41.18 -0.08 -2.61
C LEU A 256 -41.16 -0.35 -1.09
N ALA A 257 -40.25 -1.20 -0.62
CA ALA A 257 -40.09 -1.50 0.80
C ALA A 257 -39.75 -0.24 1.62
N VAL A 258 -38.82 0.60 1.13
CA VAL A 258 -38.48 1.89 1.76
C VAL A 258 -39.70 2.83 1.78
N GLY A 259 -40.45 2.94 0.69
CA GLY A 259 -41.64 3.80 0.63
C GLY A 259 -42.76 3.36 1.59
N LEU A 260 -42.92 2.05 1.82
CA LEU A 260 -43.83 1.53 2.83
C LEU A 260 -43.38 1.88 4.25
N LEU A 261 -42.07 1.77 4.54
CA LEU A 261 -41.51 2.15 5.84
C LEU A 261 -41.63 3.66 6.09
N GLU A 262 -41.45 4.51 5.07
CA GLU A 262 -41.68 5.96 5.16
C GLU A 262 -43.13 6.31 5.48
N THR A 263 -44.05 5.57 4.89
CA THR A 263 -45.48 5.72 5.15
C THR A 263 -45.76 5.33 6.61
N GLY A 264 -45.22 4.21 7.08
CA GLY A 264 -45.31 3.79 8.49
C GLY A 264 -44.71 4.80 9.47
N GLU A 265 -43.56 5.39 9.15
CA GLU A 265 -42.89 6.41 9.96
C GLU A 265 -43.78 7.66 10.15
N LYS A 266 -44.41 8.14 9.07
CA LYS A 266 -45.34 9.29 9.14
C LYS A 266 -46.53 9.04 10.06
N TYR A 267 -47.08 7.82 10.06
CA TYR A 267 -48.14 7.44 10.99
C TYR A 267 -47.65 7.37 12.43
N THR A 268 -46.39 7.00 12.66
CA THR A 268 -45.82 6.97 14.02
C THR A 268 -45.54 8.36 14.59
N THR A 269 -45.31 9.37 13.76
CA THR A 269 -45.04 10.76 14.20
C THR A 269 -46.30 11.62 14.33
N ALA A 270 -47.46 11.15 13.89
CA ALA A 270 -48.71 11.92 13.85
C ALA A 270 -49.55 11.85 15.15
N TRP A 271 -49.02 11.24 16.21
CA TRP A 271 -49.67 11.04 17.51
C TRP A 271 -48.82 11.62 18.64
#